data_AF-A0A4R3JET8-F1
#
_entry.id   AF-A0A4R3JET8-F1
#
_cell.length_a   1.000
_cell.length_b   1.000
_cell.length_c   1.000
_cell.angle_alpha   90.00
_cell.angle_beta   90.00
_cell.angle_gamma   90.00
#
_symmetry.space_group_name_H-M   'P 1'
#
loop_
_entity.id
_entity.type
_entity.pdbx_description
1 polymer ?
#
loop_
_entity_poly.entity_id
_entity_poly.type
_entity_poly.pdbx_seq_one_letter_code
_entity_poly.pdbx_strand_id
1 'polypeptide(L)'
;MTHKIRHALTFGPLAGLIVASQAAAADPCVGASFDRPLPGATGVVTRRADVPSPRFPGVWQEGVISGYGYQIYANGEATIKDIGPEPAWSVSVLCEPGAESCSQTAEGDPPAAALRVADMMGQCFIAPETVKAPLPPAPEPEKVAPETDGWALDPSGSEEPDGPDTTGRPETPDPSERELPPPVSDTPVALPPLPPLVPVEEEVEEAPVADETPTAPCGIASMPEGAPGLTLQRLIVEAGADPGPLDGFPGRRTRAALEEILGPSAAALSNEEAIAALDALLCAPTTE
;
A
#
# COMPACT_ATOMS: atom_id res chain seq x y z
N MET A 1 -27.78 75.15 30.32
CA MET A 1 -27.79 74.64 28.92
C MET A 1 -26.68 73.61 28.80
N THR A 2 -26.98 72.32 28.92
CA THR A 2 -26.09 71.27 28.39
C THR A 2 -26.85 69.94 28.32
N HIS A 3 -26.87 69.38 27.11
CA HIS A 3 -27.69 68.27 26.68
C HIS A 3 -27.29 66.92 27.29
N LYS A 4 -28.28 66.12 27.72
CA LYS A 4 -28.17 64.68 27.91
C LYS A 4 -28.42 63.98 26.58
N ILE A 5 -27.39 63.37 25.99
CA ILE A 5 -27.51 62.50 24.81
C ILE A 5 -27.66 61.07 25.31
N ARG A 6 -28.80 60.44 25.01
CA ARG A 6 -29.08 59.02 25.20
C ARG A 6 -28.77 58.31 23.88
N HIS A 7 -27.70 57.52 23.82
CA HIS A 7 -27.48 56.58 22.72
C HIS A 7 -28.04 55.20 23.11
N ALA A 8 -29.13 54.82 22.46
CA ALA A 8 -29.63 53.46 22.43
C ALA A 8 -28.83 52.68 21.38
N LEU A 9 -28.00 51.74 21.83
CA LEU A 9 -27.30 50.78 20.97
C LEU A 9 -28.17 49.53 20.83
N THR A 10 -28.81 49.42 19.67
CA THR A 10 -29.59 48.26 19.26
C THR A 10 -28.63 47.19 18.71
N PHE A 11 -28.39 46.12 19.47
CA PHE A 11 -27.67 44.94 18.99
C PHE A 11 -28.62 44.08 18.15
N GLY A 12 -28.40 44.02 16.85
CA GLY A 12 -29.07 43.08 15.95
C GLY A 12 -28.31 41.74 15.88
N PRO A 13 -29.00 40.59 15.83
CA PRO A 13 -28.36 39.29 15.72
C PRO A 13 -27.80 39.12 14.31
N LEU A 14 -26.47 39.03 14.22
CA LEU A 14 -25.75 38.67 13.01
C LEU A 14 -25.87 37.15 12.84
N ALA A 15 -26.80 36.71 11.99
CA ALA A 15 -26.91 35.30 11.59
C ALA A 15 -25.71 34.93 10.73
N GLY A 16 -24.67 34.37 11.36
CA GLY A 16 -23.49 33.82 10.69
C GLY A 16 -23.83 32.49 10.03
N LEU A 17 -23.77 32.48 8.70
CA LEU A 17 -23.88 31.28 7.88
C LEU A 17 -22.60 30.44 8.09
N ILE A 18 -22.67 29.40 8.93
CA ILE A 18 -21.58 28.42 9.08
C ILE A 18 -21.65 27.51 7.86
N VAL A 19 -20.81 27.78 6.85
CA VAL A 19 -20.54 26.82 5.78
C VAL A 19 -19.71 25.71 6.40
N ALA A 20 -20.34 24.57 6.68
CA ALA A 20 -19.63 23.35 7.03
C ALA A 20 -18.83 22.91 5.79
N SER A 21 -17.57 23.32 5.72
CA SER A 21 -16.59 22.75 4.81
C SER A 21 -16.46 21.28 5.15
N GLN A 22 -17.17 20.43 4.43
CA GLN A 22 -16.97 19.00 4.52
C GLN A 22 -15.52 18.74 4.10
N ALA A 23 -14.68 18.41 5.09
CA ALA A 23 -13.39 17.84 4.82
C ALA A 23 -13.65 16.51 4.11
N ALA A 24 -13.53 16.51 2.78
CA ALA A 24 -13.36 15.26 2.06
C ALA A 24 -12.10 14.63 2.65
N ALA A 25 -12.27 13.57 3.44
CA ALA A 25 -11.16 12.79 3.95
C ALA A 25 -10.32 12.43 2.73
N ALA A 26 -9.05 12.88 2.71
CA ALA A 26 -8.20 12.59 1.58
C ALA A 26 -8.02 11.07 1.56
N ASP A 27 -8.42 10.48 0.44
CA ASP A 27 -8.29 9.05 0.21
C ASP A 27 -6.82 8.64 0.40
N PRO A 28 -6.52 7.57 1.16
CA PRO A 28 -5.15 7.14 1.41
C PRO A 28 -4.42 6.88 0.10
N CYS A 29 -3.20 7.41 -0.02
CA CYS A 29 -2.36 7.33 -1.21
C CYS A 29 -2.20 5.93 -1.82
N VAL A 30 -2.04 4.94 -0.95
CA VAL A 30 -1.84 3.54 -1.29
C VAL A 30 -2.54 2.75 -0.20
N GLY A 31 -3.44 1.84 -0.59
CA GLY A 31 -4.08 0.96 0.37
C GLY A 31 -3.04 0.04 1.02
N ALA A 32 -3.27 -0.38 2.27
CA ALA A 32 -2.40 -1.34 2.96
C ALA A 32 -2.20 -2.65 2.18
N SER A 33 -3.10 -2.96 1.24
CA SER A 33 -3.03 -4.15 0.38
C SER A 33 -2.50 -3.88 -1.04
N PHE A 34 -2.02 -2.66 -1.34
CA PHE A 34 -1.61 -2.25 -2.70
C PHE A 34 -2.71 -2.42 -3.76
N ASP A 35 -3.97 -2.40 -3.33
CA ASP A 35 -5.18 -2.47 -4.14
C ASP A 35 -5.49 -1.16 -4.87
N ARG A 36 -4.88 -0.06 -4.41
CA ARG A 36 -5.05 1.29 -4.97
C ARG A 36 -3.75 1.78 -5.62
N PRO A 37 -3.79 2.31 -6.84
CA PRO A 37 -2.64 2.92 -7.50
C PRO A 37 -2.28 4.27 -6.87
N LEU A 38 -1.01 4.67 -7.00
CA LEU A 38 -0.60 6.05 -6.66
C LEU A 38 -1.39 7.08 -7.48
N PRO A 39 -1.70 8.27 -6.92
CA PRO A 39 -2.39 9.32 -7.66
C PRO A 39 -1.65 9.72 -8.95
N GLY A 40 -2.32 9.60 -10.09
CA GLY A 40 -1.75 9.91 -11.41
C GLY A 40 -0.87 8.80 -12.00
N ALA A 41 -0.75 7.66 -11.34
CA ALA A 41 -0.11 6.49 -11.91
C ALA A 41 -0.98 5.83 -12.98
N THR A 42 -0.32 5.26 -13.99
CA THR A 42 -0.93 4.54 -15.11
C THR A 42 -0.20 3.22 -15.33
N GLY A 43 -0.86 2.27 -15.98
CA GLY A 43 -0.28 0.94 -16.24
C GLY A 43 0.10 0.19 -14.96
N VAL A 44 -0.66 0.40 -13.89
CA VAL A 44 -0.32 -0.11 -12.56
C VAL A 44 -0.61 -1.61 -12.47
N VAL A 45 0.39 -2.36 -12.02
CA VAL A 45 0.32 -3.80 -11.79
C VAL A 45 0.77 -4.11 -10.37
N THR A 46 -0.06 -4.84 -9.62
CA THR A 46 0.32 -5.40 -8.32
C THR A 46 0.87 -6.80 -8.54
N ARG A 47 2.09 -7.04 -8.07
CA ARG A 47 2.78 -8.32 -8.14
C ARG A 47 2.90 -8.94 -6.76
N ARG A 48 2.98 -10.27 -6.75
CA ARG A 48 3.18 -11.07 -5.55
C ARG A 48 4.33 -12.05 -5.78
N ALA A 49 5.26 -12.13 -4.85
CA ALA A 49 6.29 -13.16 -4.81
C ALA A 49 5.72 -14.39 -4.09
N ASP A 50 5.89 -15.57 -4.70
CA ASP A 50 5.42 -16.84 -4.16
C ASP A 50 6.20 -17.27 -2.91
N VAL A 51 7.50 -16.96 -2.88
CA VAL A 51 8.37 -17.22 -1.73
C VAL A 51 8.84 -15.89 -1.16
N PRO A 52 8.29 -15.45 -0.02
CA PRO A 52 8.76 -14.26 0.68
C PRO A 52 10.24 -14.43 1.03
N SER A 53 11.04 -13.41 0.74
CA SER A 53 12.43 -13.37 1.18
C SER A 53 12.70 -12.02 1.81
N PRO A 54 13.78 -11.88 2.62
CA PRO A 54 14.15 -10.60 3.19
C PRO A 54 14.34 -9.47 2.17
N ARG A 55 14.58 -9.80 0.89
CA ARG A 55 14.73 -8.83 -0.21
C ARG A 55 13.44 -8.57 -0.99
N PHE A 56 12.42 -9.39 -0.82
CA PHE A 56 11.16 -9.30 -1.58
C PHE A 56 9.99 -9.50 -0.62
N PRO A 57 9.34 -8.41 -0.16
CA PRO A 57 8.33 -8.42 0.91
C PRO A 57 6.98 -9.06 0.49
N GLY A 58 7.00 -9.99 -0.47
CA GLY A 58 5.82 -10.77 -0.86
C GLY A 58 4.88 -10.02 -1.79
N VAL A 59 4.68 -8.71 -1.66
CA VAL A 59 3.82 -7.89 -2.54
C VAL A 59 4.49 -6.56 -2.87
N TRP A 60 4.38 -6.15 -4.13
CA TRP A 60 4.78 -4.82 -4.58
C TRP A 60 3.88 -4.34 -5.72
N GLN A 61 3.83 -3.04 -5.93
CA GLN A 61 3.12 -2.43 -7.04
C GLN A 61 4.12 -1.72 -7.94
N GLU A 62 3.92 -1.80 -9.25
CA GLU A 62 4.74 -1.12 -10.24
C GLU A 62 3.88 -0.46 -11.32
N GLY A 63 4.38 0.59 -11.95
CA GLY A 63 3.66 1.30 -13.00
C GLY A 63 4.43 2.51 -13.52
N VAL A 64 3.71 3.46 -14.13
CA VAL A 64 4.28 4.70 -14.65
C VAL A 64 3.57 5.90 -14.04
N ILE A 65 4.33 6.86 -13.50
CA ILE A 65 3.81 8.11 -12.95
C ILE A 65 4.60 9.30 -13.49
N SER A 66 3.91 10.28 -14.07
CA SER A 66 4.54 11.46 -14.70
C SER A 66 5.64 11.13 -15.75
N GLY A 67 5.50 9.98 -16.44
CA GLY A 67 6.49 9.51 -17.42
C GLY A 67 7.70 8.78 -16.83
N TYR A 68 7.69 8.47 -15.53
CA TYR A 68 8.74 7.71 -14.84
C TYR A 68 8.23 6.35 -14.41
N GLY A 69 9.07 5.32 -14.52
CA GLY A 69 8.77 4.01 -13.97
C GLY A 69 8.87 4.05 -12.45
N TYR A 70 7.91 3.46 -11.75
CA TYR A 70 7.99 3.32 -10.29
C TYR A 70 7.75 1.90 -9.82
N GLN A 71 8.30 1.59 -8.64
CA GLN A 71 8.03 0.41 -7.86
C GLN A 71 7.85 0.81 -6.40
N ILE A 72 6.87 0.23 -5.71
CA ILE A 72 6.58 0.50 -4.30
C ILE A 72 6.29 -0.81 -3.57
N TYR A 73 6.85 -0.94 -2.38
CA TYR A 73 6.86 -2.17 -1.58
C TYR A 73 6.14 -1.97 -0.23
N ALA A 74 5.62 -3.07 0.32
CA ALA A 74 4.89 -3.09 1.60
C ALA A 74 5.71 -2.66 2.82
N ASN A 75 7.03 -2.69 2.73
CA ASN A 75 7.94 -2.35 3.81
C ASN A 75 8.33 -0.87 3.85
N GLY A 76 7.69 0.00 3.05
CA GLY A 76 8.03 1.43 3.02
C GLY A 76 9.15 1.79 2.05
N GLU A 77 9.59 0.85 1.21
CA GLU A 77 10.54 1.11 0.13
C GLU A 77 9.81 1.51 -1.15
N ALA A 78 10.37 2.47 -1.88
CA ALA A 78 9.96 2.80 -3.24
C ALA A 78 11.15 3.16 -4.11
N THR A 79 10.99 3.02 -5.42
CA THR A 79 11.98 3.44 -6.41
C THR A 79 11.27 4.13 -7.57
N ILE A 80 11.84 5.25 -8.03
CA ILE A 80 11.46 5.94 -9.26
C ILE A 80 12.66 5.96 -10.18
N LYS A 81 12.46 5.73 -11.47
CA LYS A 81 13.54 5.67 -12.45
C LYS A 81 13.06 6.07 -13.85
N ASP A 82 14.02 6.34 -14.72
CA ASP A 82 13.76 6.44 -16.15
C ASP A 82 13.19 5.12 -16.72
N ILE A 83 12.38 5.19 -17.78
CA ILE A 83 11.65 4.03 -18.36
C ILE A 83 12.55 3.15 -19.26
N GLY A 84 13.81 3.54 -19.46
CA GLY A 84 14.77 2.78 -20.26
C GLY A 84 15.19 1.42 -19.64
N PRO A 85 15.68 0.47 -20.46
CA PRO A 85 16.25 -0.79 -19.97
C PRO A 85 17.49 -0.56 -19.10
N GLU A 86 18.20 0.55 -19.34
CA GLU A 86 19.33 1.04 -18.56
C GLU A 86 18.98 2.46 -18.07
N PRO A 87 18.35 2.60 -16.90
CA PRO A 87 17.90 3.91 -16.44
C PRO A 87 19.11 4.81 -16.18
N ALA A 88 19.14 5.99 -16.81
CA ALA A 88 20.23 6.96 -16.64
C ALA A 88 20.31 7.53 -15.21
N TRP A 89 19.20 7.44 -14.47
CA TRP A 89 19.08 7.87 -13.08
C TRP A 89 18.04 7.03 -12.35
N SER A 90 18.15 6.98 -11.04
CA SER A 90 17.12 6.42 -10.15
C SER A 90 17.06 7.16 -8.82
N VAL A 91 15.90 7.12 -8.18
CA VAL A 91 15.68 7.68 -6.84
C VAL A 91 15.05 6.59 -5.99
N SER A 92 15.70 6.22 -4.91
CA SER A 92 15.21 5.27 -3.91
C SER A 92 14.69 6.03 -2.71
N VAL A 93 13.51 5.65 -2.22
CA VAL A 93 12.86 6.19 -1.02
C VAL A 93 12.72 5.05 -0.01
N LEU A 94 13.14 5.28 1.23
CA LEU A 94 12.97 4.34 2.32
C LEU A 94 12.36 5.06 3.52
N CYS A 95 11.17 4.61 3.92
CA CYS A 95 10.45 5.09 5.08
C CYS A 95 10.41 4.00 6.14
N GLU A 96 10.96 4.28 7.32
CA GLU A 96 10.83 3.37 8.45
C GLU A 96 9.39 3.42 8.99
N PRO A 97 8.74 2.27 9.27
CA PRO A 97 7.41 2.26 9.85
C PRO A 97 7.35 3.04 11.16
N GLY A 98 6.46 4.03 11.24
CA GLY A 98 6.30 4.92 12.39
C GLY A 98 7.30 6.09 12.45
N ALA A 99 8.21 6.23 11.48
CA ALA A 99 9.03 7.42 11.35
C ALA A 99 8.22 8.59 10.77
N GLU A 100 8.54 9.80 11.23
CA GLU A 100 7.96 11.05 10.71
C GLU A 100 8.62 11.53 9.41
N SER A 101 9.68 10.86 8.95
CA SER A 101 10.41 11.22 7.73
C SER A 101 10.93 9.99 6.98
N CYS A 102 11.15 10.16 5.67
CA CYS A 102 11.73 9.16 4.80
C CYS A 102 13.13 9.60 4.36
N SER A 103 14.02 8.63 4.19
CA SER A 103 15.30 8.86 3.54
C SER A 103 15.15 8.72 2.03
N GLN A 104 15.89 9.54 1.27
CA GLN A 104 15.94 9.48 -0.19
C GLN A 104 17.38 9.43 -0.65
N THR A 105 17.67 8.52 -1.58
CA THR A 105 18.99 8.39 -2.22
C THR A 105 18.81 8.45 -3.72
N ALA A 106 19.54 9.36 -4.37
CA ALA A 106 19.54 9.52 -5.82
C ALA A 106 20.84 8.97 -6.43
N GLU A 107 20.71 8.26 -7.55
CA GLU A 107 21.80 7.82 -8.41
C GLU A 107 21.65 8.48 -9.78
N GLY A 108 22.74 9.03 -10.32
CA GLY A 108 22.72 9.81 -11.57
C GLY A 108 22.27 11.26 -11.37
N ASP A 109 21.62 11.84 -12.39
CA ASP A 109 21.09 13.21 -12.37
C ASP A 109 19.56 13.20 -12.60
N PRO A 110 18.76 12.87 -11.57
CA PRO A 110 17.32 12.79 -11.72
C PRO A 110 16.70 14.18 -11.97
N PRO A 111 15.72 14.30 -12.87
CA PRO A 111 15.06 15.57 -13.11
C PRO A 111 14.31 16.02 -11.85
N ALA A 112 14.23 17.33 -11.63
CA ALA A 112 13.54 17.90 -10.47
C ALA A 112 12.08 17.45 -10.33
N ALA A 113 11.43 17.08 -11.44
CA ALA A 113 10.09 16.49 -11.43
C ALA A 113 10.06 15.09 -10.81
N ALA A 114 11.07 14.25 -11.03
CA ALA A 114 11.16 12.93 -10.43
C ALA A 114 11.38 13.02 -8.90
N LEU A 115 12.20 13.98 -8.44
CA LEU A 115 12.40 14.23 -7.00
C LEU A 115 11.09 14.62 -6.31
N ARG A 116 10.23 15.43 -6.95
CA ARG A 116 8.89 15.74 -6.41
C ARG A 116 7.97 14.52 -6.33
N VAL A 117 8.08 13.59 -7.28
CA VAL A 117 7.33 12.33 -7.22
C VAL A 117 7.86 11.46 -6.07
N ALA A 118 9.18 11.46 -5.83
CA ALA A 118 9.80 10.75 -4.70
C ALA A 118 9.33 11.31 -3.36
N ASP A 119 9.29 12.65 -3.22
CA ASP A 119 8.73 13.32 -2.03
C ASP A 119 7.28 12.92 -1.80
N MET A 120 6.46 12.90 -2.86
CA MET A 120 5.07 12.47 -2.79
C MET A 120 4.95 11.01 -2.32
N MET A 121 5.79 10.10 -2.84
CA MET A 121 5.81 8.70 -2.37
C MET A 121 6.18 8.60 -0.89
N GLY A 122 7.16 9.38 -0.43
CA GLY A 122 7.52 9.44 0.99
C GLY A 122 6.35 9.91 1.87
N GLN A 123 5.65 10.97 1.46
CA GLN A 123 4.46 11.47 2.17
C GLN A 123 3.34 10.42 2.22
N CYS A 124 3.16 9.67 1.14
CA CYS A 124 2.18 8.59 1.07
C CYS A 124 2.43 7.47 2.10
N PHE A 125 3.68 7.23 2.47
CA PHE A 125 4.03 6.24 3.50
C PHE A 125 3.85 6.75 4.93
N ILE A 126 4.17 8.01 5.20
CA ILE A 126 4.15 8.57 6.57
C ILE A 126 2.74 9.02 6.97
N ALA A 127 2.01 9.64 6.04
CA ALA A 127 0.74 10.29 6.33
C ALA A 127 -0.22 10.15 5.13
N PRO A 128 -0.72 8.93 4.86
CA PRO A 128 -1.50 8.63 3.66
C PRO A 128 -2.75 9.52 3.52
N GLU A 129 -3.30 10.00 4.63
CA GLU A 129 -4.47 10.90 4.68
C GLU A 129 -4.17 12.38 4.38
N THR A 130 -2.91 12.78 4.20
CA THR A 130 -2.54 14.19 3.96
C THR A 130 -2.20 14.51 2.51
N VAL A 131 -1.98 13.51 1.67
CA VAL A 131 -1.55 13.73 0.29
C VAL A 131 -2.73 14.15 -0.57
N LYS A 132 -2.74 15.43 -0.93
CA LYS A 132 -3.85 16.09 -1.61
C LYS A 132 -3.61 16.19 -3.10
N ALA A 133 -4.28 15.32 -3.87
CA ALA A 133 -4.50 15.39 -5.32
C ALA A 133 -3.25 15.41 -6.24
N PRO A 134 -3.39 15.08 -7.53
CA PRO A 134 -2.26 14.78 -8.41
C PRO A 134 -1.31 15.96 -8.60
N LEU A 135 -0.01 15.68 -8.58
CA LEU A 135 1.02 16.58 -9.09
C LEU A 135 0.61 17.04 -10.51
N PRO A 136 0.80 18.33 -10.85
CA PRO A 136 0.61 18.76 -12.22
C PRO A 136 1.47 17.89 -13.14
N PRO A 137 0.97 17.50 -14.32
CA PRO A 137 1.72 16.65 -15.24
C PRO A 137 3.10 17.26 -15.44
N ALA A 138 4.14 16.40 -15.40
CA ALA A 138 5.50 16.85 -15.67
C ALA A 138 5.49 17.66 -16.97
N PRO A 139 6.19 18.81 -17.02
CA PRO A 139 6.30 19.56 -18.26
C PRO A 139 6.78 18.58 -19.32
N GLU A 140 6.03 18.50 -20.43
CA GLU A 140 6.37 17.67 -21.58
C GLU A 140 7.86 17.94 -21.87
N PRO A 141 8.71 16.90 -21.99
CA PRO A 141 10.15 17.10 -22.14
C PRO A 141 10.32 18.10 -23.26
N GLU A 142 10.85 19.27 -22.91
CA GLU A 142 11.04 20.36 -23.85
C GLU A 142 11.80 19.72 -24.99
N LYS A 143 11.18 19.65 -26.17
CA LYS A 143 11.79 19.08 -27.35
C LYS A 143 12.96 20.00 -27.64
N VAL A 144 14.10 19.71 -27.01
CA VAL A 144 15.37 20.34 -27.32
C VAL A 144 15.51 20.00 -28.78
N ALA A 145 15.26 21.01 -29.63
CA ALA A 145 15.48 20.88 -31.05
C ALA A 145 16.88 20.30 -31.16
N PRO A 146 17.07 19.17 -31.87
CA PRO A 146 18.38 18.56 -31.98
C PRO A 146 19.32 19.69 -32.35
N GLU A 147 20.34 19.90 -31.52
CA GLU A 147 21.34 20.94 -31.72
C GLU A 147 21.79 20.73 -33.16
N THR A 148 21.38 21.64 -34.05
CA THR A 148 21.70 21.54 -35.47
C THR A 148 23.17 21.90 -35.57
N ASP A 149 24.02 20.98 -35.16
CA ASP A 149 25.42 20.97 -35.49
C ASP A 149 25.47 21.01 -37.00
N GLY A 150 25.99 22.12 -37.50
CA GLY A 150 26.21 22.36 -38.91
C GLY A 150 27.21 21.35 -39.46
N TRP A 151 26.74 20.15 -39.75
CA TRP A 151 27.40 19.21 -40.65
C TRP A 151 27.32 19.78 -42.07
N ALA A 152 28.20 20.75 -42.31
CA ALA A 152 28.78 20.93 -43.62
C ALA A 152 29.38 19.59 -44.06
N LEU A 153 28.96 19.17 -45.24
CA LEU A 153 29.37 17.97 -45.93
C LEU A 153 30.90 17.93 -46.07
N ASP A 154 31.54 16.85 -45.63
CA ASP A 154 32.83 16.42 -46.15
C ASP A 154 32.74 14.93 -46.54
N PRO A 155 32.67 14.61 -47.84
CA PRO A 155 32.64 13.23 -48.31
C PRO A 155 34.03 12.82 -48.79
N SER A 156 34.76 11.97 -48.05
CA SER A 156 35.80 11.09 -48.63
C SER A 156 36.45 10.11 -47.65
N GLY A 157 36.68 8.89 -48.16
CA GLY A 157 37.57 7.86 -47.61
C GLY A 157 36.83 6.82 -46.76
N SER A 158 36.34 5.69 -47.28
CA SER A 158 37.09 4.56 -47.86
C SER A 158 38.25 4.12 -46.97
N GLU A 159 38.04 3.06 -46.17
CA GLU A 159 38.93 1.90 -46.06
C GLU A 159 38.34 0.91 -45.03
N GLU A 160 37.74 -0.16 -45.57
CA GLU A 160 37.52 -1.43 -44.88
C GLU A 160 38.88 -2.08 -44.55
N PRO A 161 39.03 -2.66 -43.35
CA PRO A 161 39.87 -3.82 -43.18
C PRO A 161 39.02 -5.06 -42.86
N ASP A 162 39.02 -5.98 -43.83
CA ASP A 162 38.77 -7.41 -43.64
C ASP A 162 39.56 -7.94 -42.44
N GLY A 163 38.87 -8.60 -41.50
CA GLY A 163 39.48 -9.30 -40.38
C GLY A 163 38.58 -10.42 -39.84
N PRO A 164 39.15 -11.57 -39.46
CA PRO A 164 38.58 -12.86 -39.81
C PRO A 164 37.70 -13.51 -38.73
N ASP A 165 36.73 -14.27 -39.22
CA ASP A 165 36.33 -15.61 -38.77
C ASP A 165 36.45 -15.92 -37.27
N THR A 166 35.33 -15.82 -36.56
CA THR A 166 35.15 -16.46 -35.26
C THR A 166 33.92 -17.38 -35.32
N THR A 167 34.16 -18.57 -35.86
CA THR A 167 33.35 -19.77 -35.63
C THR A 167 33.12 -20.00 -34.15
N GLY A 168 31.86 -20.26 -33.76
CA GLY A 168 31.54 -20.89 -32.47
C GLY A 168 30.40 -20.22 -31.69
N ARG A 169 29.25 -19.99 -32.32
CA ARG A 169 28.02 -19.60 -31.61
C ARG A 169 27.29 -20.87 -31.16
N PRO A 170 27.14 -21.14 -29.86
CA PRO A 170 26.32 -22.26 -29.39
C PRO A 170 24.87 -22.00 -29.78
N GLU A 171 24.26 -23.00 -30.44
CA GLU A 171 22.84 -23.02 -30.77
C GLU A 171 22.03 -22.80 -29.49
N THR A 172 21.34 -21.66 -29.44
CA THR A 172 20.33 -21.41 -28.42
C THR A 172 19.10 -22.23 -28.83
N PRO A 173 18.59 -23.14 -27.98
CA PRO A 173 17.41 -23.92 -28.32
C PRO A 173 16.24 -22.99 -28.62
N ASP A 174 15.57 -23.28 -29.74
CA ASP A 174 14.41 -22.53 -30.25
C ASP A 174 13.30 -22.49 -29.17
N PRO A 175 12.92 -21.30 -28.65
CA PRO A 175 11.87 -21.17 -27.65
C PRO A 175 10.46 -21.40 -28.21
N SER A 176 10.31 -21.74 -29.49
CA SER A 176 9.02 -21.91 -30.18
C SER A 176 8.32 -23.24 -29.89
N GLU A 177 8.94 -24.17 -29.14
CA GLU A 177 8.34 -25.48 -28.80
C GLU A 177 7.75 -25.53 -27.38
N ARG A 178 7.39 -24.37 -26.80
CA ARG A 178 6.51 -24.34 -25.62
C ARG A 178 5.08 -24.60 -26.06
N GLU A 179 4.72 -25.88 -26.00
CA GLU A 179 3.37 -26.41 -26.12
C GLU A 179 2.40 -25.53 -25.31
N LEU A 180 1.56 -24.77 -26.00
CA LEU A 180 0.53 -23.93 -25.40
C LEU A 180 -0.38 -24.83 -24.55
N PRO A 181 -0.66 -24.46 -23.29
CA PRO A 181 -1.65 -25.19 -22.50
C PRO A 181 -2.99 -25.18 -23.25
N PRO A 182 -3.75 -26.29 -23.19
CA PRO A 182 -5.04 -26.36 -23.86
C PRO A 182 -5.94 -25.20 -23.40
N PRO A 183 -6.76 -24.64 -24.30
CA PRO A 183 -7.65 -23.54 -23.96
C PRO A 183 -8.57 -23.97 -22.81
N VAL A 184 -8.44 -23.29 -21.67
CA VAL A 184 -9.41 -23.42 -20.59
C VAL A 184 -10.75 -22.95 -21.13
N SER A 185 -11.73 -23.86 -21.18
CA SER A 185 -13.08 -23.52 -21.60
C SER A 185 -13.71 -22.62 -20.55
N ASP A 186 -13.72 -21.32 -20.80
CA ASP A 186 -14.53 -20.32 -20.11
C ASP A 186 -16.02 -20.62 -20.35
N THR A 187 -16.54 -21.62 -19.65
CA THR A 187 -17.98 -21.80 -19.54
C THR A 187 -18.45 -20.85 -18.44
N PRO A 188 -19.21 -19.80 -18.74
CA PRO A 188 -19.75 -18.90 -17.72
C PRO A 188 -20.65 -19.72 -16.79
N VAL A 189 -20.20 -19.89 -15.54
CA VAL A 189 -21.03 -20.46 -14.48
C VAL A 189 -22.13 -19.44 -14.20
N ALA A 190 -23.35 -19.77 -14.64
CA ALA A 190 -24.53 -18.98 -14.35
C ALA A 190 -24.73 -18.95 -12.83
N LEU A 191 -24.48 -17.78 -12.24
CA LEU A 191 -24.79 -17.52 -10.84
C LEU A 191 -26.31 -17.75 -10.62
N PRO A 192 -26.70 -18.53 -9.61
CA PRO A 192 -28.11 -18.70 -9.29
C PRO A 192 -28.74 -17.34 -8.91
N PRO A 193 -30.01 -17.11 -9.26
CA PRO A 193 -30.71 -15.88 -8.94
C PRO A 193 -30.73 -15.67 -7.42
N LEU A 194 -30.26 -14.50 -6.99
CA LEU A 194 -30.35 -14.07 -5.60
C LEU A 194 -31.82 -14.10 -5.14
N PRO A 195 -32.14 -14.64 -3.96
CA PRO A 195 -33.48 -14.60 -3.42
C PRO A 195 -33.91 -13.14 -3.18
N PRO A 196 -35.20 -12.82 -3.33
CA PRO A 196 -35.71 -11.48 -3.09
C PRO A 196 -35.46 -11.06 -1.64
N LEU A 197 -34.82 -9.90 -1.48
CA LEU A 197 -34.67 -9.23 -0.20
C LEU A 197 -36.06 -8.87 0.33
N VAL A 198 -36.56 -9.66 1.28
CA VAL A 198 -37.74 -9.29 2.07
C VAL A 198 -37.33 -8.19 3.06
N PRO A 199 -38.05 -7.06 3.13
CA PRO A 199 -37.83 -6.05 4.15
C PRO A 199 -38.20 -6.67 5.49
N VAL A 200 -37.22 -6.85 6.37
CA VAL A 200 -37.47 -7.20 7.77
C VAL A 200 -37.70 -5.87 8.48
N GLU A 201 -38.97 -5.48 8.57
CA GLU A 201 -39.42 -4.44 9.50
C GLU A 201 -39.38 -5.04 10.91
N GLU A 202 -38.21 -4.99 11.54
CA GLU A 202 -38.03 -5.38 12.94
C GLU A 202 -38.34 -4.18 13.84
N GLU A 203 -39.59 -4.14 14.32
CA GLU A 203 -40.04 -3.23 15.36
C GLU A 203 -39.39 -3.66 16.69
N VAL A 204 -38.23 -3.06 16.99
CA VAL A 204 -37.50 -3.29 18.23
C VAL A 204 -38.23 -2.56 19.36
N GLU A 205 -38.98 -3.33 20.15
CA GLU A 205 -39.54 -2.93 21.43
C GLU A 205 -38.38 -2.68 22.43
N GLU A 206 -38.11 -1.40 22.68
CA GLU A 206 -37.02 -0.90 23.51
C GLU A 206 -37.27 -1.23 24.99
N ALA A 207 -36.79 -2.38 25.43
CA ALA A 207 -36.73 -2.74 26.85
C ALA A 207 -35.65 -1.89 27.57
N PRO A 208 -35.86 -1.53 28.85
CA PRO A 208 -34.94 -0.68 29.60
C PRO A 208 -33.57 -1.35 29.73
N VAL A 209 -32.57 -0.74 29.08
CA VAL A 209 -31.16 -1.11 29.14
C VAL A 209 -30.72 -1.04 30.59
N ALA A 210 -30.55 -2.20 31.22
CA ALA A 210 -29.88 -2.30 32.50
C ALA A 210 -28.46 -1.76 32.32
N ASP A 211 -28.02 -0.94 33.27
CA ASP A 211 -26.72 -0.27 33.34
C ASP A 211 -25.59 -1.32 33.31
N GLU A 212 -25.18 -1.73 32.11
CA GLU A 212 -24.02 -2.60 31.89
C GLU A 212 -22.78 -1.76 32.15
N THR A 213 -22.21 -1.91 33.35
CA THR A 213 -20.87 -1.41 33.65
C THR A 213 -19.92 -1.82 32.52
N PRO A 214 -19.16 -0.87 31.91
CA PRO A 214 -18.31 -1.16 30.77
C PRO A 214 -17.29 -2.21 31.17
N THR A 215 -17.49 -3.43 30.65
CA THR A 215 -16.53 -4.51 30.79
C THR A 215 -15.24 -4.04 30.12
N ALA A 216 -14.13 -4.06 30.86
CA ALA A 216 -12.85 -3.62 30.33
C ALA A 216 -12.56 -4.41 29.03
N PRO A 217 -12.09 -3.76 27.95
CA PRO A 217 -11.81 -4.44 26.70
C PRO A 217 -10.77 -5.53 26.95
N CYS A 218 -11.08 -6.75 26.51
CA CYS A 218 -10.22 -7.93 26.61
C CYS A 218 -9.87 -8.45 25.22
N GLY A 219 -8.82 -9.28 25.13
CA GLY A 219 -8.47 -10.01 23.92
C GLY A 219 -8.22 -9.10 22.71
N ILE A 220 -8.91 -9.33 21.60
CA ILE A 220 -8.76 -8.57 20.36
C ILE A 220 -9.16 -7.10 20.55
N ALA A 221 -10.16 -6.83 21.40
CA ALA A 221 -10.68 -5.48 21.60
C ALA A 221 -9.70 -4.54 22.32
N SER A 222 -8.68 -5.08 23.01
CA SER A 222 -7.62 -4.30 23.64
C SER A 222 -6.41 -4.08 22.74
N MET A 223 -6.38 -4.65 21.54
CA MET A 223 -5.21 -4.63 20.65
C MET A 223 -5.41 -3.75 19.42
N PRO A 224 -4.36 -3.07 18.92
CA PRO A 224 -4.43 -2.34 17.67
C PRO A 224 -4.62 -3.31 16.49
N GLU A 225 -5.54 -2.96 15.59
CA GLU A 225 -5.81 -3.72 14.36
C GLU A 225 -4.54 -3.91 13.53
N GLY A 226 -4.45 -5.06 12.85
CA GLY A 226 -3.30 -5.43 12.05
C GLY A 226 -3.54 -6.72 11.25
N ALA A 227 -2.52 -7.14 10.50
CA ALA A 227 -2.57 -8.40 9.76
C ALA A 227 -2.83 -9.59 10.72
N PRO A 228 -3.63 -10.61 10.32
CA PRO A 228 -4.02 -11.70 11.22
C PRO A 228 -2.85 -12.38 11.93
N GLY A 229 -1.72 -12.62 11.24
CA GLY A 229 -0.54 -13.23 11.86
C GLY A 229 0.08 -12.37 12.97
N LEU A 230 0.04 -11.04 12.86
CA LEU A 230 0.58 -10.13 13.87
C LEU A 230 -0.36 -10.06 15.08
N THR A 231 -1.67 -10.01 14.84
CA THR A 231 -2.70 -10.09 15.89
C THR A 231 -2.56 -11.38 16.68
N LEU A 232 -2.39 -12.52 15.99
CA LEU A 232 -2.16 -13.81 16.62
C LEU A 232 -0.91 -13.82 17.51
N GLN A 233 0.23 -13.33 17.02
CA GLN A 233 1.46 -13.26 17.81
C GLN A 233 1.30 -12.36 19.05
N ARG A 234 0.59 -11.23 18.94
CA ARG A 234 0.30 -10.35 20.10
C ARG A 234 -0.59 -11.04 21.15
N LEU A 235 -1.63 -11.75 20.72
CA LEU A 235 -2.49 -12.53 21.62
C LEU A 235 -1.73 -13.62 22.37
N ILE A 236 -0.76 -14.26 21.72
CA ILE A 236 0.10 -15.27 22.37
C ILE A 236 0.97 -14.62 23.46
N VAL A 237 1.53 -13.43 23.20
CA VAL A 237 2.29 -12.66 24.21
C VAL A 237 1.40 -12.25 25.39
N GLU A 238 0.18 -11.78 25.11
CA GLU A 238 -0.80 -11.42 26.14
C GLU A 238 -1.20 -12.64 27.00
N ALA A 239 -1.29 -13.82 26.38
CA ALA A 239 -1.51 -15.10 27.06
C ALA A 239 -0.26 -15.60 27.82
N GLY A 240 0.87 -14.89 27.75
CA GLY A 240 2.08 -15.16 28.53
C GLY A 240 3.08 -16.13 27.89
N ALA A 241 2.94 -16.47 26.60
CA ALA A 241 3.91 -17.31 25.88
C ALA A 241 4.75 -16.49 24.88
N ASP A 242 5.90 -17.05 24.45
CA ASP A 242 6.82 -16.39 23.51
C ASP A 242 6.64 -16.93 22.07
N PRO A 243 5.96 -16.18 21.16
CA PRO A 243 5.79 -16.61 19.77
C PRO A 243 7.06 -16.43 18.92
N GLY A 244 8.11 -15.80 19.45
CA GLY A 244 9.23 -15.26 18.69
C GLY A 244 9.01 -13.80 18.26
N PRO A 245 9.62 -13.35 17.13
CA PRO A 245 9.44 -12.00 16.62
C PRO A 245 7.98 -11.67 16.28
N LEU A 246 7.55 -10.43 16.56
CA LEU A 246 6.23 -9.92 16.17
C LEU A 246 6.28 -9.36 14.73
N ASP A 247 6.49 -10.24 13.76
CA ASP A 247 6.70 -9.93 12.35
C ASP A 247 5.46 -10.16 11.47
N GLY A 248 4.40 -10.72 12.04
CA GLY A 248 3.18 -11.07 11.31
C GLY A 248 3.23 -12.39 10.55
N PHE A 249 4.32 -13.16 10.65
CA PHE A 249 4.49 -14.45 9.98
C PHE A 249 4.54 -15.61 11.01
N PRO A 250 3.44 -16.36 11.20
CA PRO A 250 3.39 -17.45 12.17
C PRO A 250 4.35 -18.59 11.80
N GLY A 251 5.48 -18.66 12.48
CA GLY A 251 6.52 -19.67 12.28
C GLY A 251 6.40 -20.86 13.23
N ARG A 252 7.42 -21.71 13.24
CA ARG A 252 7.50 -22.88 14.15
C ARG A 252 7.40 -22.51 15.63
N ARG A 253 7.98 -21.37 16.04
CA ARG A 253 7.91 -20.89 17.44
C ARG A 253 6.51 -20.44 17.81
N THR A 254 5.85 -19.68 16.94
CA THR A 254 4.45 -19.26 17.12
C THR A 254 3.51 -20.46 17.28
N ARG A 255 3.71 -21.51 16.46
CA ARG A 255 2.93 -22.75 16.57
C ARG A 255 3.19 -23.52 17.87
N ALA A 256 4.44 -23.62 18.30
CA ALA A 256 4.77 -24.24 19.58
C ALA A 256 4.17 -23.48 20.78
N ALA A 257 4.18 -22.14 20.75
CA ALA A 257 3.55 -21.32 21.78
C ALA A 257 2.01 -21.47 21.80
N LEU A 258 1.38 -21.60 20.62
CA LEU A 258 -0.04 -21.94 20.52
C LEU A 258 -0.37 -23.30 21.14
N GLU A 259 0.45 -24.31 20.87
CA GLU A 259 0.28 -25.65 21.46
C GLU A 259 0.46 -25.63 22.98
N GLU A 260 1.33 -24.78 23.51
CA GLU A 260 1.52 -24.60 24.96
C GLU A 260 0.27 -24.02 25.63
N ILE A 261 -0.38 -23.03 25.00
CA ILE A 261 -1.55 -22.34 25.56
C ILE A 261 -2.84 -23.14 25.35
N LEU A 262 -3.10 -23.60 24.12
CA LEU A 262 -4.38 -24.19 23.70
C LEU A 262 -4.34 -25.73 23.58
N GLY A 263 -3.17 -26.34 23.73
CA GLY A 263 -2.95 -27.77 23.61
C GLY A 263 -2.58 -28.25 22.20
N PRO A 264 -2.26 -29.55 22.03
CA PRO A 264 -1.64 -30.08 20.80
C PRO A 264 -2.44 -29.92 19.51
N SER A 265 -3.78 -29.83 19.61
CA SER A 265 -4.64 -29.61 18.44
C SER A 265 -4.52 -28.22 17.85
N ALA A 266 -3.97 -27.25 18.59
CA ALA A 266 -3.79 -25.88 18.13
C ALA A 266 -2.83 -25.74 16.94
N ALA A 267 -1.93 -26.72 16.76
CA ALA A 267 -0.99 -26.77 15.65
C ALA A 267 -1.67 -26.71 14.28
N ALA A 268 -2.89 -27.27 14.18
CA ALA A 268 -3.64 -27.42 12.94
C ALA A 268 -4.62 -26.27 12.65
N LEU A 269 -4.82 -25.34 13.58
CA LEU A 269 -5.76 -24.24 13.42
C LEU A 269 -5.29 -23.24 12.37
N SER A 270 -6.22 -22.66 11.62
CA SER A 270 -5.94 -21.45 10.83
C SER A 270 -5.58 -20.28 11.76
N ASN A 271 -5.03 -19.19 11.21
CA ASN A 271 -4.69 -18.03 12.04
C ASN A 271 -5.96 -17.42 12.66
N GLU A 272 -7.05 -17.37 11.91
CA GLU A 272 -8.35 -16.83 12.32
C GLU A 272 -8.98 -17.69 13.42
N GLU A 273 -8.93 -19.02 13.27
CA GLU A 273 -9.43 -19.96 14.29
C GLU A 273 -8.61 -19.87 15.59
N ALA A 274 -7.27 -19.76 15.47
CA ALA A 274 -6.39 -19.60 16.62
C ALA A 274 -6.60 -18.26 17.34
N ILE A 275 -6.83 -17.17 16.59
CA ILE A 275 -7.18 -15.86 17.15
C ILE A 275 -8.48 -15.95 17.94
N ALA A 276 -9.54 -16.53 17.36
CA ALA A 276 -10.83 -16.68 18.04
C ALA A 276 -10.72 -17.54 19.32
N ALA A 277 -9.91 -18.60 19.29
CA ALA A 277 -9.68 -19.46 20.44
C ALA A 277 -8.91 -18.76 21.59
N LEU A 278 -7.88 -17.97 21.26
CA LEU A 278 -7.14 -17.18 22.24
C LEU A 278 -7.98 -16.04 22.81
N ASP A 279 -8.76 -15.36 21.99
CA ASP A 279 -9.68 -14.31 22.41
C ASP A 279 -10.68 -14.84 23.43
N ALA A 280 -11.32 -15.98 23.14
CA ALA A 280 -12.23 -16.65 24.06
C ALA A 280 -11.54 -17.07 25.38
N LEU A 281 -10.28 -17.51 25.32
CA LEU A 281 -9.50 -17.88 26.51
C LEU A 281 -9.19 -16.66 27.39
N LEU A 282 -8.75 -15.56 26.79
CA LEU A 282 -8.36 -14.32 27.48
C LEU A 282 -9.57 -13.55 28.03
N CYS A 283 -10.72 -13.65 27.36
CA CYS A 283 -11.95 -12.99 27.75
C CYS A 283 -12.86 -13.84 28.66
N ALA A 284 -12.49 -15.09 28.96
CA ALA A 284 -13.27 -15.92 29.87
C ALA A 284 -13.27 -15.32 31.28
N PRO A 285 -14.43 -15.18 31.95
CA PRO A 285 -14.47 -14.70 33.32
C PRO A 285 -13.72 -15.67 34.23
N THR A 286 -12.69 -15.18 34.92
CA THR A 286 -11.98 -15.97 35.93
C THR A 286 -12.98 -16.43 36.97
N THR A 287 -13.29 -17.73 36.94
CA THR A 287 -14.20 -18.34 37.91
C THR A 287 -13.35 -18.71 39.12
N GLU A 288 -13.24 -17.79 40.07
CA GLU A 288 -12.63 -18.05 41.39
C GLU A 288 -13.51 -18.94 42.28
#